data_AF-X8JFH0-F1
#
_entry.id   AF-X8JFH0-F1
#
_cell.length_a   1.000
_cell.length_b   1.000
_cell.length_c   1.000
_cell.angle_alpha   90.00
_cell.angle_beta   90.00
_cell.angle_gamma   90.00
#
_symmetry.space_group_name_H-M   'P 1'
#
loop_
_entity.id
_entity.type
_entity.pdbx_description
1 polymer ?
#
loop_
_entity_poly.entity_id
_entity_poly.type
_entity_poly.pdbx_seq_one_letter_code
_entity_poly.pdbx_strand_id
1 'polypeptide(L)'
;MPTPLPPLANLFQGEEAVRTAYARILPLENSNLMLIRILGWMLIHAPHEAGRAYVARCINQCQDDPQIIEEARYHLQYFVKYFKTIANKPTPTPSNDTMGARRDIILASIDQAPTSHSQAKDRALVRDNYRCQLTGHYDGDAYSHIPAVRQESDAAPAGGIGPTECTIFFLNTLVIT
;
A
#
# COMPACT_ATOMS: atom_id res chain seq x y z
N MET A 1 10.70 -24.97 -5.24
CA MET A 1 11.38 -24.64 -3.96
C MET A 1 11.28 -23.14 -3.73
N PRO A 2 11.14 -22.65 -2.49
CA PRO A 2 11.12 -21.21 -2.26
C PRO A 2 12.46 -20.59 -2.68
N THR A 3 12.43 -19.38 -3.22
CA THR A 3 13.62 -18.67 -3.73
C THR A 3 14.64 -18.45 -2.59
N PRO A 4 15.93 -18.77 -2.80
CA PRO A 4 16.97 -18.53 -1.80
C PRO A 4 17.25 -17.04 -1.60
N LEU A 5 17.84 -16.70 -0.46
CA LEU A 5 18.28 -15.33 -0.19
C LEU A 5 19.45 -14.96 -1.12
N PRO A 6 19.43 -13.78 -1.75
CA PRO A 6 20.55 -13.32 -2.56
C PRO A 6 21.81 -13.07 -1.69
N PRO A 7 23.02 -13.21 -2.26
CA PRO A 7 24.26 -12.94 -1.53
C PRO A 7 24.39 -11.44 -1.20
N LEU A 8 25.05 -11.13 -0.07
CA LEU A 8 25.15 -9.77 0.48
C LEU A 8 25.77 -8.73 -0.48
N ALA A 9 26.68 -9.14 -1.39
CA ALA A 9 27.36 -8.33 -2.41
C ALA A 9 27.11 -6.80 -2.36
N ASN A 10 26.31 -6.27 -3.29
CA ASN A 10 25.94 -4.86 -3.41
C ASN A 10 24.61 -4.51 -2.69
N LEU A 11 24.05 -5.44 -1.92
CA LEU A 11 22.82 -5.18 -1.17
C LEU A 11 23.09 -4.20 -0.02
N PHE A 12 22.16 -3.26 0.16
CA PHE A 12 22.13 -2.29 1.26
C PHE A 12 23.34 -1.35 1.32
N GLN A 13 23.89 -0.94 0.16
CA GLN A 13 24.94 0.09 0.12
C GLN A 13 24.46 1.38 0.79
N GLY A 14 25.21 1.88 1.76
CA GLY A 14 24.86 3.07 2.56
C GLY A 14 23.95 2.79 3.75
N GLU A 15 23.44 1.56 3.93
CA GLU A 15 22.56 1.18 5.04
C GLU A 15 23.25 0.15 5.96
N GLU A 16 24.29 0.58 6.68
CA GLU A 16 25.18 -0.33 7.43
C GLU A 16 24.46 -1.20 8.47
N ALA A 17 23.46 -0.64 9.15
CA ALA A 17 22.65 -1.39 10.11
C ALA A 17 21.87 -2.54 9.45
N VAL A 18 21.33 -2.29 8.25
CA VAL A 18 20.58 -3.29 7.47
C VAL A 18 21.52 -4.34 6.91
N ARG A 19 22.68 -3.90 6.40
CA ARG A 19 23.73 -4.78 5.90
C ARG A 19 24.24 -5.72 7.00
N THR A 20 24.46 -5.21 8.20
CA THR A 20 24.86 -5.99 9.38
C THR A 20 23.79 -7.02 9.74
N ALA A 21 22.52 -6.61 9.80
CA ALA A 21 21.41 -7.53 10.09
C ALA A 21 21.32 -8.65 9.05
N TYR A 22 21.45 -8.31 7.76
CA TYR A 22 21.39 -9.28 6.67
C TYR A 22 22.56 -10.28 6.74
N ALA A 23 23.77 -9.80 7.06
CA ALA A 23 24.93 -10.65 7.22
C ALA A 23 24.77 -11.67 8.37
N ARG A 24 24.07 -11.30 9.45
CA ARG A 24 23.77 -12.21 10.58
C ARG A 24 22.80 -13.32 10.20
N ILE A 25 21.77 -13.03 9.40
CA ILE A 25 20.73 -14.01 9.07
C ILE A 25 21.12 -14.94 7.92
N LEU A 26 21.96 -14.48 6.98
CA LEU A 26 22.35 -15.26 5.79
C LEU A 26 22.91 -16.67 6.10
N PRO A 27 23.86 -16.86 7.06
CA PRO A 27 24.36 -18.20 7.39
C PRO A 27 23.31 -19.10 8.05
N LEU A 28 22.25 -18.53 8.63
CA LEU A 28 21.19 -19.26 9.32
C LEU A 28 20.13 -19.84 8.37
N GLU A 29 20.17 -19.49 7.07
CA GLU A 29 19.15 -19.89 6.10
C GLU A 29 18.94 -21.41 6.09
N ASN A 30 20.00 -22.20 6.17
CA ASN A 30 19.92 -23.67 6.16
C ASN A 30 19.36 -24.26 7.47
N SER A 31 19.46 -23.53 8.58
CA SER A 31 18.96 -23.97 9.88
C SER A 31 17.44 -23.82 9.98
N ASN A 32 16.87 -22.76 9.40
CA ASN A 32 15.43 -22.53 9.43
C ASN A 32 14.93 -21.74 8.21
N LEU A 33 14.86 -22.42 7.06
CA LEU A 33 14.61 -21.84 5.73
C LEU A 33 13.46 -20.82 5.70
N MET A 34 12.28 -21.19 6.19
CA MET A 34 11.09 -20.32 6.13
C MET A 34 11.24 -19.07 6.99
N LEU A 35 11.73 -19.21 8.22
CA LEU A 35 11.82 -18.11 9.18
C LEU A 35 12.88 -17.10 8.77
N ILE A 36 14.06 -17.59 8.40
CA ILE A 36 15.18 -16.73 7.98
C ILE A 36 14.86 -16.01 6.67
N ARG A 37 14.21 -16.68 5.72
CA ARG A 37 13.81 -16.03 4.46
C ARG A 37 12.81 -14.91 4.67
N ILE A 38 11.87 -15.06 5.61
CA ILE A 38 10.93 -13.98 5.92
C ILE A 38 11.67 -12.72 6.36
N LEU A 39 12.64 -12.84 7.28
CA LEU A 39 13.45 -11.70 7.70
C LEU A 39 14.23 -11.09 6.51
N GLY A 40 14.90 -11.93 5.71
CA GLY A 40 15.67 -11.45 4.57
C GLY A 40 14.80 -10.74 3.52
N TRP A 41 13.63 -11.28 3.20
CA TRP A 41 12.69 -10.64 2.27
C TRP A 41 12.04 -9.39 2.85
N MET A 42 11.80 -9.33 4.17
CA MET A 42 11.35 -8.11 4.83
C MET A 42 12.39 -7.00 4.72
N LEU A 43 13.69 -7.32 4.78
CA LEU A 43 14.75 -6.31 4.57
C LEU A 43 14.81 -5.86 3.10
N ILE A 44 14.74 -6.80 2.14
CA ILE A 44 14.85 -6.51 0.70
C ILE A 44 13.64 -5.73 0.17
N HIS A 45 12.43 -6.17 0.54
CA HIS A 45 11.17 -5.66 -0.01
C HIS A 45 10.37 -4.81 0.98
N ALA A 46 10.99 -4.32 2.06
CA ALA A 46 10.33 -3.35 2.93
C ALA A 46 9.78 -2.18 2.09
N PRO A 47 8.48 -1.84 2.20
CA PRO A 47 7.86 -0.78 1.42
C PRO A 47 8.31 0.62 1.87
N HIS A 48 8.92 0.72 3.06
CA HIS A 48 9.40 1.97 3.63
C HIS A 48 10.71 1.75 4.38
N GLU A 49 11.65 2.69 4.26
CA GLU A 49 12.97 2.63 4.89
C GLU A 49 12.89 2.50 6.42
N ALA A 50 12.00 3.27 7.07
CA ALA A 50 11.75 3.15 8.51
C ALA A 50 11.35 1.72 8.94
N GLY A 51 10.56 1.02 8.13
CA GLY A 51 10.18 -0.38 8.39
C GLY A 51 11.36 -1.32 8.24
N ARG A 52 12.19 -1.12 7.21
CA ARG A 52 13.45 -1.84 7.01
C ARG A 52 14.40 -1.66 8.19
N ALA A 53 14.60 -0.41 8.61
CA ALA A 53 15.45 -0.04 9.74
C ALA A 53 14.95 -0.65 11.05
N TYR A 54 13.63 -0.70 11.26
CA TYR A 54 13.03 -1.36 12.41
C TYR A 54 13.38 -2.86 12.46
N VAL A 55 13.16 -3.59 11.37
CA VAL A 55 13.46 -5.03 11.29
C VAL A 55 14.96 -5.28 11.48
N ALA A 56 15.81 -4.48 10.82
CA ALA A 56 17.25 -4.57 10.98
C ALA A 56 17.69 -4.34 12.43
N ARG A 57 17.09 -3.35 13.11
CA ARG A 57 17.35 -3.10 14.53
C ARG A 57 16.94 -4.28 15.40
N CYS A 58 15.77 -4.87 15.19
CA CYS A 58 15.33 -6.06 15.95
C CYS A 58 16.33 -7.21 15.81
N ILE A 59 16.75 -7.52 14.58
CA ILE A 59 17.76 -8.56 14.31
C ILE A 59 19.09 -8.23 15.01
N ASN A 60 19.53 -6.97 14.91
CA ASN A 60 20.81 -6.56 15.49
C ASN A 60 20.80 -6.57 17.04
N GLN A 61 19.62 -6.43 17.67
CA GLN A 61 19.48 -6.50 19.12
C GLN A 61 19.49 -7.93 19.67
N CYS A 62 19.25 -8.94 18.83
CA CYS A 62 19.40 -10.34 19.24
C CYS A 62 20.87 -10.62 19.63
N GLN A 63 21.07 -11.37 20.71
CA GLN A 63 22.38 -11.78 21.20
C GLN A 63 22.87 -13.06 20.53
N ASP A 64 21.95 -13.96 20.19
CA ASP A 64 22.25 -15.30 19.65
C ASP A 64 21.30 -15.69 18.50
N ASP A 65 21.64 -16.78 17.81
CA ASP A 65 20.88 -17.29 16.67
C ASP A 65 19.45 -17.76 17.07
N PRO A 66 19.23 -18.41 18.23
CA PRO A 66 17.88 -18.72 18.70
C PRO A 66 16.98 -17.50 18.85
N GLN A 67 17.48 -16.37 19.36
CA GLN A 67 16.70 -15.13 19.44
C GLN A 67 16.33 -14.60 18.05
N ILE A 68 17.23 -14.68 17.07
CA ILE A 68 16.91 -14.31 15.68
C ILE A 68 15.78 -15.17 15.11
N ILE A 69 15.80 -16.49 15.40
CA ILE A 69 14.75 -17.41 14.96
C ILE A 69 13.41 -17.07 15.62
N GLU A 70 13.41 -16.66 16.89
CA GLU A 70 12.19 -16.26 17.59
C GLU A 70 11.64 -14.92 17.09
N GLU A 71 12.50 -13.94 16.79
CA GLU A 71 12.11 -12.70 16.11
C GLU A 71 11.47 -12.98 14.74
N ALA A 72 12.04 -13.90 13.97
CA ALA A 72 11.46 -14.33 12.70
C ALA A 72 10.07 -14.95 12.89
N ARG A 73 9.88 -15.75 13.94
CA ARG A 73 8.58 -16.36 14.27
C ARG A 73 7.56 -15.30 14.64
N TYR A 74 7.95 -14.31 15.44
CA TYR A 74 7.10 -13.18 15.81
C TYR A 74 6.63 -12.42 14.55
N HIS A 75 7.53 -12.10 13.62
CA HIS A 75 7.16 -11.43 12.37
C HIS A 75 6.28 -12.29 11.46
N LEU A 76 6.56 -13.59 11.32
CA LEU A 76 5.69 -14.52 10.59
C LEU A 76 4.28 -14.56 11.20
N GLN A 77 4.19 -14.64 12.52
CA GLN A 77 2.91 -14.68 13.22
C GLN A 77 2.14 -13.37 13.10
N TYR A 78 2.79 -12.22 13.21
CA TYR A 78 2.09 -10.94 13.13
C TYR A 78 1.72 -10.57 11.70
N PHE A 79 2.64 -10.68 10.74
CA PHE A 79 2.36 -10.27 9.36
C PHE A 79 1.66 -11.36 8.57
N VAL A 80 2.25 -12.55 8.46
CA VAL A 80 1.72 -13.59 7.56
C VAL A 80 0.42 -14.17 8.09
N LYS A 81 0.30 -14.42 9.40
CA LYS A 81 -0.97 -14.92 9.95
C LYS A 81 -2.08 -13.89 9.81
N TYR A 82 -1.78 -12.61 10.05
CA TYR A 82 -2.76 -11.54 9.86
C TYR A 82 -3.23 -11.48 8.40
N PHE A 83 -2.31 -11.40 7.43
CA PHE A 83 -2.69 -11.35 6.01
C PHE A 83 -3.42 -12.60 5.54
N LYS A 84 -3.03 -13.80 6.01
CA LYS A 84 -3.80 -15.04 5.75
C LYS A 84 -5.19 -14.99 6.38
N THR A 85 -5.33 -14.44 7.58
CA THR A 85 -6.63 -14.31 8.25
C THR A 85 -7.54 -13.34 7.50
N ILE A 86 -6.99 -12.24 6.97
CA ILE A 86 -7.74 -11.30 6.13
C ILE A 86 -8.10 -11.92 4.78
N ALA A 87 -7.16 -12.61 4.12
CA ALA A 87 -7.39 -13.26 2.83
C ALA A 87 -8.40 -14.41 2.91
N ASN A 88 -8.41 -15.15 4.03
CA ASN A 88 -9.36 -16.24 4.27
C ASN A 88 -10.66 -15.76 4.93
N LYS A 89 -10.78 -14.46 5.25
CA LYS A 89 -12.04 -13.91 5.71
C LYS A 89 -12.98 -13.94 4.51
N PRO A 90 -14.15 -14.59 4.61
CA PRO A 90 -15.16 -14.45 3.57
C PRO A 90 -15.35 -12.95 3.34
N THR A 91 -15.24 -12.51 2.09
CA THR A 91 -15.75 -11.20 1.70
C THR A 91 -17.15 -11.11 2.31
N PRO A 92 -17.48 -10.07 3.11
CA PRO A 92 -18.80 -9.98 3.70
C PRO A 92 -19.79 -10.19 2.58
N THR A 93 -20.52 -11.31 2.61
CA THR A 93 -21.62 -11.51 1.69
C THR A 93 -22.53 -10.34 1.97
N PRO A 94 -22.89 -9.52 0.96
CA PRO A 94 -23.81 -8.44 1.16
C PRO A 94 -25.04 -9.03 1.85
N SER A 95 -25.31 -8.60 3.09
CA SER A 95 -26.47 -9.05 3.86
C SER A 95 -27.70 -8.72 3.03
N ASN A 96 -28.35 -9.75 2.50
CA ASN A 96 -29.43 -9.63 1.51
C ASN A 96 -30.73 -9.03 2.10
N ASP A 97 -30.76 -8.64 3.36
CA ASP A 97 -32.03 -8.32 4.03
C ASP A 97 -32.39 -6.82 3.98
N THR A 98 -31.68 -6.01 3.19
CA THR A 98 -32.11 -4.62 2.91
C THR A 98 -31.57 -4.05 1.60
N MET A 99 -31.00 -4.89 0.73
CA MET A 99 -30.32 -4.39 -0.47
C MET A 99 -31.26 -4.05 -1.61
N GLY A 100 -32.39 -4.73 -1.83
CA GLY A 100 -33.27 -4.44 -2.98
C GLY A 100 -33.73 -2.96 -3.03
N ALA A 101 -34.40 -2.51 -1.96
CA ALA A 101 -34.92 -1.14 -1.88
C ALA A 101 -33.80 -0.08 -1.87
N ARG A 102 -32.64 -0.37 -1.26
CA ARG A 102 -31.49 0.54 -1.29
C ARG A 102 -30.78 0.54 -2.63
N ARG A 103 -30.72 -0.59 -3.35
CA ARG A 103 -30.14 -0.70 -4.69
C ARG A 103 -30.94 0.12 -5.67
N ASP A 104 -32.26 0.08 -5.61
CA ASP A 104 -33.13 0.84 -6.52
C ASP A 104 -33.01 2.35 -6.28
N ILE A 105 -32.93 2.78 -5.01
CA ILE A 105 -32.70 4.19 -4.64
C ILE A 105 -31.29 4.65 -5.09
N ILE A 106 -30.28 3.80 -4.91
CA ILE A 106 -28.91 4.10 -5.32
C ILE A 106 -28.79 4.10 -6.86
N LEU A 107 -29.38 3.14 -7.57
CA LEU A 107 -29.41 3.09 -9.03
C LEU A 107 -30.21 4.26 -9.63
N ALA A 108 -31.26 4.71 -8.96
CA ALA A 108 -32.00 5.92 -9.33
C ALA A 108 -31.22 7.22 -9.07
N SER A 109 -30.18 7.16 -8.23
CA SER A 109 -29.34 8.31 -7.84
C SER A 109 -27.91 8.25 -8.43
N ILE A 110 -27.55 7.17 -9.14
CA ILE A 110 -26.26 7.04 -9.82
C ILE A 110 -26.38 7.72 -11.17
N ASP A 111 -25.62 8.80 -11.36
CA ASP A 111 -25.41 9.37 -12.68
C ASP A 111 -24.83 8.31 -13.63
N GLN A 112 -25.30 8.31 -14.89
CA GLN A 112 -24.87 7.36 -15.92
C GLN A 112 -23.36 7.15 -15.91
N ALA A 113 -22.89 5.90 -15.91
CA ALA A 113 -21.46 5.59 -15.88
C ALA A 113 -20.70 6.39 -16.97
N PRO A 114 -19.53 6.98 -16.64
CA PRO A 114 -18.78 7.74 -17.63
C PRO A 114 -18.38 6.82 -18.79
N THR A 115 -18.62 7.29 -20.01
CA THR A 115 -18.42 6.49 -21.24
C THR A 115 -17.01 6.63 -21.82
N SER A 116 -16.21 7.53 -21.25
CA SER A 116 -14.83 7.75 -21.66
C SER A 116 -13.94 8.02 -20.45
N HIS A 117 -12.64 7.78 -20.65
CA HIS A 117 -11.62 8.09 -19.65
C HIS A 117 -11.63 9.58 -19.26
N SER A 118 -11.86 10.49 -20.22
CA SER A 118 -11.95 11.93 -19.95
C SER A 118 -13.11 12.26 -19.02
N GLN A 119 -14.31 11.75 -19.32
CA GLN A 119 -15.48 11.98 -18.46
C GLN A 119 -15.30 11.40 -17.06
N ALA A 120 -14.63 10.25 -16.95
CA ALA A 120 -14.32 9.65 -15.67
C ALA A 120 -13.33 10.50 -14.87
N LYS A 121 -12.31 11.07 -15.54
CA LYS A 121 -11.36 12.01 -14.95
C LYS A 121 -12.06 13.28 -14.46
N ASP A 122 -12.88 13.91 -15.29
CA ASP A 122 -13.58 15.16 -14.94
C ASP A 122 -14.47 14.98 -13.71
N ARG A 123 -15.20 13.85 -13.65
CA ARG A 123 -16.04 13.52 -12.48
C ARG A 123 -15.22 13.23 -11.23
N ALA A 124 -14.09 12.55 -11.38
CA ALA A 124 -13.18 12.30 -10.26
C ALA A 124 -12.61 13.61 -9.71
N LEU A 125 -12.20 14.54 -10.58
CA LEU A 125 -11.72 15.87 -10.19
C LEU A 125 -12.80 16.64 -9.41
N VAL A 126 -14.04 16.68 -9.89
CA VAL A 126 -15.14 17.35 -9.16
C VAL A 126 -15.38 16.71 -7.79
N ARG A 127 -15.43 15.37 -7.73
CA ARG A 127 -15.62 14.61 -6.47
C ARG A 127 -14.54 14.96 -5.44
N ASP A 128 -13.31 15.10 -5.91
CA ASP A 128 -12.13 15.30 -5.07
C ASP A 128 -11.81 16.78 -4.83
N ASN A 129 -12.74 17.70 -5.17
CA ASN A 129 -12.57 19.15 -5.15
C ASN A 129 -11.30 19.65 -5.86
N TYR A 130 -10.97 19.02 -6.98
CA TYR A 130 -9.78 19.26 -7.81
C TYR A 130 -8.46 19.08 -7.05
N ARG A 131 -8.45 18.28 -5.98
CA ARG A 131 -7.26 17.99 -5.18
C ARG A 131 -6.94 16.50 -5.20
N CYS A 132 -5.64 16.19 -5.21
CA CYS A 132 -5.17 14.84 -4.92
C CYS A 132 -5.52 14.48 -3.47
N GLN A 133 -6.28 13.39 -3.30
CA GLN A 133 -6.67 12.91 -1.97
C GLN A 133 -5.49 12.42 -1.10
N LEU A 134 -4.33 12.16 -1.71
CA LEU A 134 -3.14 11.69 -1.00
C LEU A 134 -2.19 12.82 -0.61
N THR A 135 -1.93 13.75 -1.54
CA THR A 135 -0.92 14.81 -1.35
C THR A 135 -1.53 16.18 -1.09
N GLY A 136 -2.86 16.32 -1.21
CA GLY A 136 -3.59 17.59 -1.10
C GLY A 136 -3.31 18.58 -2.24
N HIS A 137 -2.48 18.23 -3.22
CA HIS A 137 -2.12 19.12 -4.32
C HIS A 137 -3.31 19.38 -5.24
N TYR A 138 -3.44 20.61 -5.71
CA TYR A 138 -4.42 20.95 -6.73
C TYR A 138 -4.00 20.46 -8.11
N ASP A 139 -4.98 20.04 -8.90
CA ASP A 139 -4.77 19.72 -10.31
C ASP A 139 -4.34 20.98 -11.07
N GLY A 140 -3.22 20.87 -11.80
CA GLY A 140 -2.63 22.00 -12.51
C GLY A 140 -3.49 22.57 -13.64
N ASP A 141 -4.28 21.72 -14.31
CA ASP A 141 -5.16 22.18 -15.38
C ASP A 141 -6.37 22.92 -14.79
N ALA A 142 -6.96 22.38 -13.71
CA ALA A 142 -8.02 23.02 -12.96
C ALA A 142 -7.58 24.37 -12.35
N TYR A 143 -6.38 24.44 -11.77
CA TYR A 143 -5.81 25.70 -11.24
C TYR A 143 -5.64 26.77 -12.34
N SER A 144 -5.28 26.34 -13.55
CA SER A 144 -5.05 27.23 -14.67
C SER A 144 -6.36 27.78 -15.26
N HIS A 145 -7.42 26.98 -15.28
CA HIS A 145 -8.65 27.30 -16.02
C HIS A 145 -9.88 27.60 -15.15
N ILE A 146 -9.86 27.25 -13.85
CA ILE A 146 -11.01 27.43 -12.94
C ILE A 146 -10.68 28.48 -11.88
N PRO A 147 -11.23 29.72 -11.97
CA PRO A 147 -10.90 30.81 -11.05
C PRO A 147 -11.20 30.51 -9.57
N ALA A 148 -12.26 29.75 -9.30
CA ALA A 148 -12.64 29.36 -7.95
C ALA A 148 -11.57 28.46 -7.29
N VAL A 149 -11.02 27.51 -8.05
CA VAL A 149 -9.95 26.60 -7.59
C VAL A 149 -8.68 27.38 -7.30
N ARG A 150 -8.33 28.34 -8.18
CA ARG A 150 -7.18 29.24 -7.96
C ARG A 150 -7.34 30.06 -6.69
N GLN A 151 -8.49 30.71 -6.52
CA GLN A 151 -8.77 31.56 -5.35
C GLN A 151 -8.72 30.76 -4.04
N GLU A 152 -9.25 29.53 -4.04
CA GLU A 152 -9.22 28.66 -2.86
C GLU A 152 -7.79 28.18 -2.53
N SER A 153 -7.01 27.84 -3.56
CA SER A 153 -5.59 27.47 -3.43
C SER A 153 -4.75 28.62 -2.87
N ASP A 154 -4.95 29.83 -3.38
CA ASP A 154 -4.20 31.02 -2.98
C ASP A 154 -4.58 31.49 -1.56
N ALA A 155 -5.82 31.25 -1.12
CA ALA A 155 -6.30 31.60 0.22
C ALA A 155 -5.85 30.63 1.33
N ALA A 156 -5.56 29.37 0.99
CA ALA A 156 -5.14 28.35 1.95
C ALA A 156 -4.14 27.37 1.30
N PRO A 157 -2.83 27.70 1.27
CA PRO A 157 -1.80 26.89 0.63
C PRO A 157 -1.45 25.66 1.47
N ALA A 158 -2.38 24.71 1.55
CA ALA A 158 -2.20 23.43 2.24
C ALA A 158 -1.59 22.35 1.32
N GLY A 159 -1.55 22.58 0.00
CA GLY A 159 -0.98 21.69 -0.99
C GLY A 159 -0.46 22.47 -2.20
N GLY A 160 0.58 21.98 -2.87
CA GLY A 160 1.14 22.61 -4.06
C GLY A 160 0.26 22.41 -5.30
N ILE A 161 0.75 22.87 -6.46
CA ILE A 161 0.13 22.66 -7.76
C ILE A 161 0.94 21.62 -8.52
N GLY A 162 0.31 20.60 -9.08
CA GLY A 162 1.02 19.57 -9.83
C GLY A 162 0.10 18.70 -10.67
N PRO A 163 0.67 17.83 -11.53
CA PRO A 163 -0.13 16.82 -12.19
C PRO A 163 -0.74 15.89 -11.14
N THR A 164 -2.06 15.78 -11.15
CA THR A 164 -2.74 14.79 -10.31
C THR A 164 -3.07 13.58 -11.19
N GLU A 165 -2.40 12.46 -10.91
CA GLU A 165 -2.79 11.19 -11.48
C GLU A 165 -4.05 10.74 -10.71
N CYS A 166 -5.22 11.13 -11.20
CA CYS A 166 -6.49 10.68 -10.65
C CYS A 166 -6.61 9.17 -10.87
N THR A 167 -6.28 8.36 -9.86
CA THR A 167 -6.57 6.93 -9.92
C THR A 167 -8.08 6.76 -9.84
N ILE A 168 -8.71 6.50 -10.98
CA ILE A 168 -10.15 6.21 -11.04
C ILE A 168 -10.36 4.83 -10.44
N PHE A 169 -10.72 4.77 -9.15
CA PHE A 169 -11.30 3.56 -8.57
C PHE A 169 -12.73 3.40 -9.10
N PHE A 170 -12.89 2.74 -10.25
CA PHE A 170 -14.18 2.23 -10.67
C PHE A 170 -14.61 1.12 -9.69
N LEU A 171 -15.44 1.48 -8.71
CA LEU A 171 -16.33 0.52 -8.05
C LEU A 171 -17.55 0.30 -8.95
N ASN A 172 -17.34 -0.26 -10.14
CA ASN A 172 -18.43 -0.92 -10.84
C ASN A 172 -17.95 -2.23 -11.45
N THR A 173 -18.20 -3.26 -10.66
CA THR A 173 -18.01 -4.68 -10.90
C THR A 173 -19.00 -5.21 -11.95
N LEU A 174 -18.64 -6.34 -12.57
CA LEU A 174 -19.48 -7.30 -13.32
C LEU A 174 -19.93 -6.90 -14.74
N VAL A 175 -19.08 -7.23 -15.72
CA VAL A 175 -19.57 -7.83 -16.97
C VAL A 175 -19.69 -9.34 -16.70
N ILE A 176 -20.90 -9.80 -16.41
CA ILE A 176 -21.24 -11.21 -16.63
C ILE A 176 -21.65 -11.29 -18.10
N THR A 177 -20.88 -12.06 -18.87
CA THR A 177 -21.21 -12.52 -20.23
C THR A 177 -22.50 -13.29 -20.27
#